data_AF-A0A554KQ16-F1
#
_entry.id   AF-A0A554KQ16-F1
#
_cell.length_a   1.000
_cell.length_b   1.000
_cell.length_c   1.000
_cell.angle_alpha   90.00
_cell.angle_beta   90.00
_cell.angle_gamma   90.00
#
_symmetry.space_group_name_H-M   'P 1'
#
loop_
_entity.id
_entity.type
_entity.pdbx_description
1 polymer ?
#
loop_
_entity_poly.entity_id
_entity_poly.type
_entity_poly.pdbx_seq_one_letter_code
_entity_poly.pdbx_strand_id
1 'polypeptide(L)'
;MVGALSIVAKVLKVVPERNYAVTLPNQEVEGVEGSITFSLTKEVWEGEGAPHEGQLVVLEDIAQTGRGWRAYKARAVRPEDQT
;
A
#
# COMPACT_ATOMS: atom_id res chain seq x y z
N MET A 1 -2.09 -22.89 -5.85
CA MET A 1 -2.28 -21.69 -5.01
C MET A 1 -1.69 -20.52 -5.77
N VAL A 2 -2.52 -19.61 -6.27
CA VAL A 2 -2.03 -18.35 -6.82
C VAL A 2 -1.67 -17.50 -5.61
N GLY A 3 -0.38 -17.24 -5.39
CA GLY A 3 0.05 -16.35 -4.32
C GLY A 3 -0.63 -14.99 -4.53
N ALA A 4 -1.27 -14.45 -3.50
CA ALA A 4 -1.81 -13.11 -3.56
C ALA A 4 -0.64 -12.15 -3.87
N LEU A 5 -0.79 -11.29 -4.87
CA LEU A 5 0.22 -10.29 -5.22
C LEU A 5 0.41 -9.38 -4.01
N SER A 6 1.63 -9.36 -3.46
CA SER A 6 2.07 -8.41 -2.45
C SER A 6 3.10 -7.47 -3.05
N ILE A 7 2.96 -6.18 -2.80
CA ILE A 7 3.86 -5.14 -3.30
C ILE A 7 4.39 -4.36 -2.11
N VAL A 8 5.72 -4.30 -1.97
CA VAL A 8 6.37 -3.34 -1.07
C VAL A 8 6.36 -1.98 -1.74
N ALA A 9 5.80 -0.99 -1.07
CA ALA A 9 5.67 0.37 -1.58
C ALA A 9 6.09 1.40 -0.54
N LYS A 10 6.61 2.53 -1.01
CA LYS A 10 6.97 3.67 -0.16
C LYS A 10 5.79 4.63 -0.08
N VAL A 11 5.38 5.00 1.12
CA VAL A 11 4.39 6.05 1.36
C VAL A 11 4.97 7.39 0.91
N LEU A 12 4.34 8.01 -0.07
CA LEU A 12 4.74 9.34 -0.55
C LEU A 12 4.01 10.46 0.17
N LYS A 13 2.72 10.25 0.44
CA LYS A 13 1.86 11.25 1.04
C LYS A 13 0.78 10.58 1.87
N VAL A 14 0.49 11.16 3.01
CA VAL A 14 -0.65 10.78 3.85
C VAL A 14 -1.66 11.93 3.79
N VAL A 15 -2.94 11.62 3.55
CA VAL A 15 -4.01 12.61 3.42
C VAL A 15 -5.10 12.30 4.47
N PRO A 16 -4.85 12.63 5.76
CA PRO A 16 -5.73 12.23 6.86
C PRO A 16 -7.16 12.76 6.70
N GLU A 17 -7.31 13.99 6.23
CA GLU A 17 -8.61 14.66 6.02
C GLU A 17 -9.46 13.98 4.94
N ARG A 18 -8.84 13.15 4.09
CA ARG A 18 -9.52 12.32 3.09
C ARG A 18 -9.37 10.82 3.34
N ASN A 19 -8.74 10.43 4.44
CA ASN A 19 -8.62 9.06 4.93
C ASN A 19 -7.91 8.09 3.96
N TYR A 20 -6.86 8.54 3.27
CA TYR A 20 -6.04 7.66 2.43
C TYR A 20 -4.56 8.05 2.40
N ALA A 21 -3.71 7.11 1.98
CA ALA A 21 -2.31 7.34 1.67
C ALA A 21 -2.01 7.04 0.19
N VAL A 22 -1.02 7.72 -0.36
CA VAL A 22 -0.48 7.51 -1.70
C VAL A 22 0.89 6.86 -1.57
N THR A 23 1.13 5.82 -2.36
CA THR A 23 2.40 5.08 -2.36
C THR A 23 2.95 4.93 -3.77
N LEU A 24 4.25 4.69 -3.88
CA LEU A 24 4.88 4.17 -5.09
C LEU A 24 5.50 2.80 -4.81
N PRO A 25 5.35 1.81 -5.71
CA PRO A 25 6.10 0.57 -5.64
C PRO A 25 7.60 0.83 -5.44
N ASN A 26 8.23 0.10 -4.52
CA ASN A 26 9.66 0.23 -4.23
C ASN A 26 10.55 -0.42 -5.31
N GLN A 27 9.93 -1.16 -6.24
CA GLN A 27 10.52 -1.77 -7.43
C GLN A 27 9.47 -1.79 -8.55
N GLU A 28 9.90 -1.95 -9.80
CA GLU A 28 8.97 -2.13 -10.91
C GLU A 28 8.10 -3.39 -10.71
N VAL A 29 6.80 -3.26 -10.92
CA VAL A 29 5.84 -4.36 -10.84
C VAL A 29 5.10 -4.46 -12.16
N GLU A 30 5.24 -5.59 -12.84
CA GLU A 30 4.59 -5.84 -14.12
C GLU A 30 3.08 -5.65 -14.00
N GLY A 31 2.50 -4.86 -14.90
CA GLY A 31 1.08 -4.58 -14.94
C GLY A 31 0.58 -3.55 -13.93
N VAL A 32 1.44 -2.99 -13.07
CA VAL A 32 1.08 -1.89 -12.16
C VAL A 32 1.87 -0.64 -12.49
N GLU A 33 1.21 0.33 -13.14
CA GLU A 33 1.79 1.62 -13.46
C GLU A 33 1.36 2.71 -12.48
N GLY A 34 2.33 3.48 -11.98
CA GLY A 34 2.10 4.66 -11.16
C GLY A 34 1.84 4.38 -9.67
N SER A 35 1.08 5.25 -9.04
CA SER A 35 0.85 5.20 -7.58
C SER A 35 -0.25 4.23 -7.19
N ILE A 36 -0.06 3.55 -6.07
CA ILE A 36 -1.09 2.74 -5.42
C ILE A 36 -1.59 3.48 -4.19
N THR A 37 -2.90 3.56 -4.02
CA THR A 37 -3.52 4.20 -2.85
C THR A 37 -4.10 3.17 -1.89
N PHE A 38 -4.18 3.49 -0.60
CA PHE A 38 -4.90 2.67 0.37
C PHE A 38 -5.61 3.53 1.41
N SER A 39 -6.71 3.01 1.95
CA SER A 39 -7.52 3.66 2.99
C SER A 39 -6.82 3.62 4.34
N LEU A 40 -6.92 4.68 5.14
CA LEU A 40 -6.39 4.68 6.52
C LEU A 40 -7.36 4.04 7.53
N THR A 41 -8.49 3.48 7.08
CA THR A 41 -9.41 2.75 7.95
C THR A 41 -8.80 1.43 8.45
N LYS A 42 -9.25 0.96 9.61
CA LYS A 42 -8.70 -0.25 10.26
C LYS A 42 -8.96 -1.55 9.49
N GLU A 43 -9.91 -1.56 8.55
CA GLU A 43 -10.17 -2.71 7.68
C GLU A 43 -9.14 -2.84 6.56
N VAL A 44 -8.46 -1.75 6.20
CA VAL A 44 -7.43 -1.73 5.15
C VAL A 44 -6.04 -1.57 5.74
N TRP A 45 -5.87 -0.67 6.71
CA TRP A 45 -4.59 -0.39 7.35
C TRP A 45 -4.48 -1.08 8.71
N GLU A 46 -3.57 -2.05 8.80
CA GLU A 46 -3.37 -2.87 10.00
C GLU A 46 -2.43 -2.23 11.05
N GLY A 47 -1.83 -1.07 10.75
CA GLY A 47 -0.92 -0.40 11.69
C GLY A 47 -1.64 0.20 12.91
N GLU A 48 -0.95 0.25 14.04
CA GLU A 48 -1.51 0.80 15.29
C GLU A 48 -1.81 2.30 15.19
N GLY A 49 -0.98 3.07 14.47
CA GLY A 49 -1.20 4.49 14.13
C GLY A 49 -1.23 4.73 12.62
N ALA A 50 -1.46 5.98 12.20
CA ALA A 50 -1.37 6.33 10.78
C ALA A 50 0.05 6.06 10.23
N PRO A 51 0.18 5.67 8.95
CA PRO A 51 1.49 5.58 8.32
C PRO A 51 2.14 6.97 8.27
N HIS A 52 3.45 7.03 8.07
CA HIS A 52 4.20 8.26 7.86
C HIS A 52 4.77 8.33 6.44
N GLU A 53 4.99 9.54 5.93
CA GLU A 53 5.67 9.74 4.66
C GLU A 53 7.09 9.17 4.73
N GLY A 54 7.50 8.49 3.66
CA GLY A 54 8.75 7.75 3.59
C GLY A 54 8.71 6.32 4.13
N GLN A 55 7.65 5.94 4.87
CA GLN A 55 7.50 4.60 5.42
C GLN A 55 7.37 3.55 4.29
N LEU A 56 7.99 2.39 4.48
CA LEU A 56 7.72 1.22 3.63
C LEU A 56 6.52 0.44 4.18
N VAL A 57 5.61 0.09 3.28
CA VAL A 57 4.41 -0.69 3.56
C VAL A 57 4.31 -1.86 2.60
N VAL A 58 3.67 -2.93 3.06
CA VAL A 58 3.25 -4.06 2.21
C VAL A 58 1.81 -3.80 1.81
N LEU A 59 1.53 -3.86 0.51
CA LEU A 59 0.21 -3.72 -0.08
C LEU A 59 -0.23 -5.06 -0.65
N GLU A 60 -1.46 -5.45 -0.35
CA GLU A 60 -2.07 -6.69 -0.83
C GLU A 60 -3.50 -6.41 -1.30
N ASP A 61 -4.08 -7.38 -2.02
CA ASP A 61 -5.42 -7.25 -2.60
C ASP A 61 -5.53 -5.97 -3.43
N ILE A 62 -4.73 -5.92 -4.50
CA ILE A 62 -4.55 -4.73 -5.33
C ILE A 62 -5.42 -4.84 -6.58
N ALA A 63 -6.21 -3.80 -6.86
CA ALA A 63 -7.04 -3.73 -8.05
C ALA A 63 -6.94 -2.37 -8.74
N GLN A 64 -7.07 -2.39 -10.07
CA GLN A 64 -7.23 -1.18 -10.87
C GLN A 64 -8.68 -0.70 -10.77
N THR A 65 -8.84 0.59 -10.46
CA THR A 65 -10.15 1.27 -10.43
C THR A 65 -10.16 2.40 -11.45
N GLY A 66 -11.33 3.01 -11.69
CA GLY A 66 -11.44 4.22 -12.52
C GLY A 66 -10.66 5.43 -11.98
N ARG A 67 -10.12 5.35 -10.76
CA ARG A 67 -9.28 6.39 -10.13
C ARG A 67 -7.81 5.98 -9.96
N GLY A 68 -7.39 4.88 -10.59
CA GLY A 68 -6.04 4.31 -10.46
C GLY A 68 -6.00 3.08 -9.55
N TRP A 69 -4.79 2.69 -9.16
CA TRP A 69 -4.55 1.48 -8.37
C TRP A 69 -4.90 1.69 -6.89
N ARG A 70 -5.55 0.68 -6.31
CA ARG A 70 -5.93 0.67 -4.91
C ARG A 70 -5.61 -0.68 -4.27
N ALA A 71 -4.99 -0.62 -3.10
CA ALA A 71 -4.84 -1.77 -2.21
C ALA A 71 -5.99 -1.81 -1.21
N TYR A 72 -6.53 -3.00 -0.98
CA TYR A 72 -7.55 -3.26 0.03
C TYR A 72 -6.99 -3.86 1.32
N LYS A 73 -5.68 -4.14 1.34
CA LYS A 73 -4.92 -4.45 2.55
C LYS A 73 -3.57 -3.76 2.53
N ALA A 74 -3.18 -3.23 3.68
CA ALA A 74 -1.94 -2.51 3.86
C ALA A 74 -1.44 -2.67 5.30
N ARG A 75 -0.14 -2.92 5.44
CA ARG A 75 0.53 -3.00 6.74
C ARG A 75 1.95 -2.45 6.66
N ALA A 76 2.53 -2.11 7.81
CA ALA A 76 3.95 -1.79 7.86
C ALA A 76 4.79 -3.00 7.41
N VAL A 77 5.90 -2.74 6.71
CA VAL A 77 6.93 -3.75 6.48
C VAL A 77 7.47 -4.21 7.83
N ARG A 78 7.58 -5.53 7.98
CA ARG A 78 8.14 -6.20 9.15
C ARG A 78 9.48 -6.84 8.77
N PRO A 79 10.35 -7.16 9.76
CA PRO A 79 11.64 -7.79 9.48
C PRO A 79 11.55 -9.06 8.61
N GLU A 80 10.51 -9.87 8.80
CA GLU A 80 10.28 -11.10 8.02
C GLU A 80 10.01 -10.88 6.53
N ASP A 81 9.62 -9.67 6.12
CA ASP A 81 9.36 -9.34 4.70
C ASP A 81 10.65 -9.11 3.89
N GLN A 82 11.82 -9.11 4.54
CA GLN A 82 13.13 -8.91 3.91
C GLN A 82 13.91 -10.21 3.69
N THR A 83 13.29 -11.37 3.93
CA THR A 83 13.94 -12.69 3.90
C THR A 83 13.89 -13.35 2.53
#